data_AF-A0A528LXF1-F1
#
_entry.id   AF-A0A528LXF1-F1
#
_cell.length_a   1.000
_cell.length_b   1.000
_cell.length_c   1.000
_cell.angle_alpha   90.00
_cell.angle_beta   90.00
_cell.angle_gamma   90.00
#
_symmetry.space_group_name_H-M   'P 1'
#
loop_
_entity.id
_entity.type
_entity.pdbx_description
1 polymer ?
#
loop_
_entity_poly.entity_id
_entity_poly.type
_entity_poly.pdbx_seq_one_letter_code
_entity_poly.pdbx_strand_id
1 'polypeptide(L)'
;MGWTLGRYFFFRYVTITIWLFIGLLALVFLIDFTELSGRTTGLPGFTYGTAFAISGLRTPMIMLQTVPFVGLFSAMATLVSLNRRYELVIARSAGVSAWQFLLPCCIGALLFGVLSVGVINPIAAHAFSWSEKIETQLRSGKSNTVSADAEPWIRQKTSSGDTI
;
A
#
# COMPACT_ATOMS: atom_id res chain seq x y z
N MET A 1 2.60 -8.62 32.87
CA MET A 1 1.32 -8.28 32.23
C MET A 1 0.48 -9.54 32.06
N GLY A 2 -0.80 -9.53 32.42
CA GLY A 2 -1.68 -10.68 32.20
C GLY A 2 -1.98 -10.90 30.72
N TRP A 3 -2.21 -12.16 30.31
CA TRP A 3 -2.54 -12.52 28.92
C TRP A 3 -3.73 -11.71 28.40
N THR A 4 -4.78 -11.55 29.22
CA THR A 4 -6.00 -10.81 28.88
C THR A 4 -5.72 -9.37 28.46
N LEU A 5 -4.86 -8.65 29.20
CA LEU A 5 -4.51 -7.26 28.91
C LEU A 5 -3.68 -7.15 27.60
N GLY A 6 -2.72 -8.06 27.40
CA GLY A 6 -1.89 -8.06 26.20
C GLY A 6 -2.71 -8.34 24.93
N ARG A 7 -3.64 -9.29 25.02
CA ARG A 7 -4.60 -9.60 23.96
C ARG A 7 -5.49 -8.40 23.63
N TYR A 8 -5.96 -7.69 24.66
CA TYR A 8 -6.79 -6.51 24.49
C TYR A 8 -6.06 -5.38 23.75
N PHE A 9 -4.82 -5.07 24.13
CA PHE A 9 -4.01 -4.05 23.42
C PHE A 9 -3.69 -4.46 21.99
N PHE A 10 -3.40 -5.74 21.76
CA PHE A 10 -3.17 -6.28 20.41
C PHE A 10 -4.39 -6.13 19.50
N PHE A 11 -5.57 -6.58 19.93
CA PHE A 11 -6.78 -6.47 19.09
C PHE A 11 -7.19 -5.03 18.85
N ARG A 12 -6.95 -4.13 19.82
CA ARG A 12 -7.18 -2.69 19.65
C ARG A 12 -6.25 -2.12 18.57
N TYR A 13 -4.97 -2.48 18.61
CA TYR A 13 -4.00 -2.12 17.56
C TYR A 13 -4.43 -2.64 16.18
N VAL A 14 -4.78 -3.92 16.07
CA VAL A 14 -5.20 -4.53 14.79
C VAL A 14 -6.44 -3.84 14.24
N THR A 15 -7.45 -3.59 15.10
CA THR A 15 -8.69 -2.90 14.69
C THR A 15 -8.40 -1.50 14.15
N ILE A 16 -7.58 -0.71 14.87
CA ILE A 16 -7.20 0.63 14.43
C ILE A 16 -6.41 0.57 13.11
N THR A 17 -5.50 -0.40 12.97
CA THR A 17 -4.70 -0.60 11.75
C THR A 17 -5.58 -0.90 10.55
N ILE A 18 -6.56 -1.79 10.70
CA ILE A 18 -7.52 -2.13 9.64
C ILE A 18 -8.32 -0.89 9.22
N TRP A 19 -8.86 -0.13 10.19
CA TRP A 19 -9.63 1.08 9.88
C TRP A 19 -8.80 2.15 9.17
N LEU A 20 -7.58 2.39 9.63
CA LEU A 20 -6.66 3.34 8.97
C LEU A 20 -6.28 2.86 7.58
N PHE A 21 -6.00 1.56 7.41
CA PHE A 21 -5.66 0.98 6.11
C PHE A 21 -6.83 1.08 5.11
N ILE A 22 -8.06 0.76 5.52
CA ILE A 22 -9.25 0.87 4.67
C ILE A 22 -9.53 2.34 4.32
N GLY A 23 -9.46 3.25 5.31
CA GLY A 23 -9.68 4.67 5.06
C GLY A 23 -8.66 5.25 4.08
N LEU A 24 -7.39 4.86 4.22
CA LEU A 24 -6.33 5.29 3.32
C LEU A 24 -6.47 4.64 1.93
N LEU A 25 -6.86 3.36 1.85
CA LEU A 25 -7.13 2.68 0.59
C LEU A 25 -8.24 3.39 -0.20
N ALA A 26 -9.33 3.75 0.46
CA ALA A 26 -10.43 4.48 -0.16
C ALA A 26 -9.98 5.86 -0.66
N LEU A 27 -9.18 6.58 0.13
CA LEU A 27 -8.65 7.89 -0.25
C LEU A 27 -7.71 7.78 -1.47
N VAL A 28 -6.74 6.86 -1.42
CA VAL A 28 -5.78 6.63 -2.50
C VAL A 28 -6.52 6.22 -3.78
N PHE A 29 -7.46 5.29 -3.67
CA PHE A 29 -8.28 4.85 -4.81
C PHE A 29 -9.05 6.03 -5.44
N LEU A 30 -9.69 6.87 -4.62
CA LEU A 30 -10.46 8.01 -5.12
C LEU A 30 -9.56 9.04 -5.84
N ILE A 31 -8.40 9.34 -5.25
CA ILE A 31 -7.42 10.26 -5.84
C ILE A 31 -6.93 9.70 -7.18
N ASP A 32 -6.52 8.44 -7.18
CA ASP A 32 -5.98 7.74 -8.35
C ASP A 32 -7.00 7.66 -9.49
N PHE A 33 -8.25 7.31 -9.17
CA PHE A 33 -9.36 7.29 -10.11
C PHE A 33 -9.65 8.67 -10.70
N THR A 34 -9.62 9.72 -9.88
CA THR A 34 -9.86 11.10 -10.32
C THR A 34 -8.73 11.59 -11.22
N GLU A 35 -7.48 11.28 -10.87
CA GLU A 35 -6.30 11.60 -11.67
C GLU A 35 -6.32 10.88 -13.01
N LEU A 36 -6.63 9.58 -13.02
CA LEU A 36 -6.71 8.78 -14.25
C LEU A 36 -7.86 9.27 -15.14
N SER A 37 -9.01 9.59 -14.55
CA SER A 37 -10.15 10.15 -15.29
C SER A 37 -9.82 11.51 -15.89
N GLY A 38 -9.14 12.38 -15.15
CA GLY A 38 -8.74 13.71 -15.62
C GLY A 38 -7.70 13.68 -16.74
N ARG A 39 -6.83 12.67 -16.77
CA ARG A 39 -5.80 12.52 -17.82
C ARG A 39 -6.29 11.87 -19.11
N THR A 40 -7.38 11.12 -19.05
CA THR A 40 -7.77 10.18 -20.11
C THR A 40 -9.04 10.60 -20.86
N THR A 41 -9.60 11.77 -20.52
CA THR A 41 -10.83 12.39 -21.09
C THR A 41 -10.80 12.71 -22.59
N GLY A 42 -9.82 12.24 -23.35
CA GLY A 42 -9.72 12.41 -24.80
C GLY A 42 -9.23 11.19 -25.57
N LEU A 43 -9.04 10.03 -24.93
CA LEU A 43 -8.57 8.82 -25.63
C LEU A 43 -9.75 8.03 -26.25
N PRO A 44 -9.62 7.59 -27.52
CA PRO A 44 -10.64 6.75 -28.17
C PRO A 44 -10.71 5.39 -27.47
N GLY A 45 -11.91 4.97 -27.06
CA GLY A 45 -12.15 3.70 -26.35
C GLY A 45 -12.09 3.78 -24.81
N PHE A 46 -11.87 4.97 -24.23
CA PHE A 46 -11.90 5.16 -22.79
C PHE A 46 -13.33 5.15 -22.22
N THR A 47 -13.57 4.39 -21.14
CA THR A 47 -14.83 4.38 -20.40
C THR A 47 -14.56 4.58 -18.90
N TYR A 48 -15.48 5.19 -18.15
CA TYR A 48 -15.31 5.33 -16.69
C TYR A 48 -15.12 3.98 -15.97
N GLY A 49 -15.73 2.90 -16.49
CA GLY A 49 -15.52 1.54 -15.98
C GLY A 49 -14.09 1.02 -16.18
N THR A 50 -13.42 1.37 -17.29
CA THR A 50 -12.01 0.98 -17.49
C THR A 50 -11.09 1.75 -16.54
N ALA A 51 -11.38 3.02 -16.28
CA ALA A 51 -10.64 3.81 -15.29
C ALA A 51 -10.77 3.25 -13.88
N PHE A 52 -11.99 2.85 -13.49
CA PHE A 52 -12.25 2.21 -12.21
C PHE A 52 -11.45 0.91 -12.05
N ALA A 53 -11.44 0.06 -13.08
CA ALA A 53 -10.71 -1.20 -13.06
C ALA A 53 -9.19 -0.99 -12.96
N ILE A 54 -8.62 -0.12 -13.80
CA ILE A 54 -7.18 0.20 -13.79
C ILE A 54 -6.78 0.78 -12.44
N SER A 55 -7.55 1.73 -11.91
CA SER A 55 -7.26 2.35 -10.61
C SER A 55 -7.32 1.34 -9.46
N GLY A 56 -8.31 0.44 -9.49
CA GLY A 56 -8.43 -0.64 -8.49
C GLY A 56 -7.26 -1.61 -8.52
N LEU A 57 -6.75 -1.93 -9.71
CA LEU A 57 -5.57 -2.79 -9.90
C LEU A 57 -4.26 -2.11 -9.48
N ARG A 58 -4.15 -0.79 -9.65
CA ARG A 58 -2.95 -0.02 -9.29
C ARG A 58 -2.88 0.34 -7.80
N THR A 59 -4.04 0.55 -7.17
CA THR A 59 -4.16 0.99 -5.77
C THR A 59 -3.35 0.13 -4.77
N PRO A 60 -3.36 -1.22 -4.83
CA PRO A 60 -2.56 -2.04 -3.92
C PRO A 60 -1.05 -1.73 -3.94
N MET A 61 -0.52 -1.40 -5.12
CA MET A 61 0.89 -1.05 -5.30
C MET A 61 1.23 0.30 -4.67
N ILE A 62 0.33 1.28 -4.80
CA ILE A 62 0.48 2.59 -4.15
C ILE A 62 0.34 2.44 -2.64
N MET A 63 -0.62 1.64 -2.17
CA MET A 63 -0.83 1.37 -0.75
C MET A 63 0.40 0.76 -0.08
N LEU A 64 1.17 -0.08 -0.79
CA LEU A 64 2.40 -0.67 -0.26
C LEU A 64 3.42 0.37 0.23
N GLN A 65 3.51 1.52 -0.45
CA GLN A 65 4.41 2.61 -0.07
C GLN A 65 3.96 3.31 1.22
N THR A 66 2.68 3.20 1.57
CA THR A 66 2.08 3.84 2.75
C THR A 66 2.08 2.96 3.99
N VAL A 67 2.32 1.65 3.85
CA VAL A 67 2.37 0.65 4.93
C VAL A 67 3.19 1.08 6.16
N PRO A 68 4.43 1.61 6.05
CA PRO A 68 5.18 2.03 7.22
C PRO A 68 4.49 3.16 7.99
N PHE A 69 3.81 4.07 7.29
CA PHE A 69 3.04 5.15 7.91
C PHE A 69 1.78 4.63 8.58
N VAL A 70 1.06 3.70 7.94
CA VAL A 70 -0.11 3.06 8.53
C VAL A 70 0.28 2.36 9.85
N GLY A 71 1.38 1.61 9.87
CA GLY A 71 1.88 0.96 11.09
C GLY A 71 2.21 1.96 12.21
N LEU A 72 2.89 3.06 11.86
CA LEU A 72 3.25 4.14 12.80
C LEU A 72 2.00 4.83 13.38
N PHE A 73 1.11 5.32 12.52
CA PHE A 73 -0.10 6.02 12.95
C PHE A 73 -1.02 5.11 13.75
N SER A 74 -1.10 3.83 13.42
CA SER A 74 -1.87 2.86 14.19
C SER A 74 -1.33 2.68 15.60
N ALA A 75 0.01 2.60 15.75
CA ALA A 75 0.65 2.50 17.05
C ALA A 75 0.42 3.75 17.88
N MET A 76 0.60 4.94 17.29
CA MET A 76 0.36 6.22 17.95
C MET A 76 -1.10 6.37 18.38
N ALA A 77 -2.04 6.11 17.47
CA ALA A 77 -3.48 6.18 17.74
C ALA A 77 -3.88 5.21 18.84
N THR A 78 -3.33 3.99 18.84
CA THR A 78 -3.56 3.00 19.90
C THR A 78 -3.08 3.56 21.24
N LEU A 79 -1.80 3.94 21.36
CA LEU A 79 -1.22 4.45 22.60
C LEU A 79 -1.97 5.69 23.13
N VAL A 80 -2.35 6.63 22.25
CA VAL A 80 -3.16 7.80 22.60
C VAL A 80 -4.54 7.39 23.10
N SER A 81 -5.18 6.42 22.45
CA SER A 81 -6.50 5.91 22.82
C SER A 81 -6.49 5.25 24.20
N LEU A 82 -5.45 4.49 24.54
CA LEU A 82 -5.28 3.93 25.89
C LEU A 82 -4.97 5.02 26.92
N ASN A 83 -4.16 6.02 26.55
CA ASN A 83 -3.81 7.13 27.45
C ASN A 83 -5.05 7.97 27.81
N ARG A 84 -5.91 8.27 26.83
CA ARG A 84 -7.17 9.00 27.04
C ARG A 84 -8.16 8.27 27.97
N ARG A 85 -8.05 6.95 28.10
CA ARG A 85 -8.85 6.13 29.02
C ARG A 85 -8.16 5.92 30.38
N TYR A 86 -7.00 6.54 30.60
CA TYR A 86 -6.12 6.31 31.75
C TYR A 86 -5.66 4.86 31.94
N GLU A 87 -5.87 3.98 30.95
CA GLU A 87 -5.49 2.56 31.02
C GLU A 87 -3.98 2.39 31.14
N LEU A 88 -3.20 3.24 30.44
CA LEU A 88 -1.73 3.24 30.55
C LEU A 88 -1.24 3.72 31.91
N VAL A 89 -1.91 4.72 32.48
CA VAL A 89 -1.56 5.29 33.79
C VAL A 89 -1.82 4.25 34.88
N ILE A 90 -2.97 3.57 34.83
CA ILE A 90 -3.33 2.49 35.76
C ILE A 90 -2.41 1.27 35.60
N ALA A 91 -2.07 0.88 34.37
CA ALA A 91 -1.13 -0.21 34.14
C ALA A 91 0.25 0.09 34.73
N ARG A 92 0.74 1.32 34.57
CA ARG A 92 2.02 1.77 35.16
C ARG A 92 1.97 1.81 36.68
N SER A 93 0.89 2.29 37.30
CA SER A 93 0.77 2.30 38.77
C SER A 93 0.65 0.88 39.36
N ALA A 94 0.14 -0.08 38.59
CA ALA A 94 0.13 -1.50 38.93
C ALA A 94 1.50 -2.20 38.70
N GLY A 95 2.56 -1.45 38.38
CA GLY A 95 3.92 -1.99 38.20
C GLY A 95 4.19 -2.62 36.83
N VAL A 96 3.33 -2.41 35.83
CA VAL A 96 3.58 -2.90 34.46
C VAL A 96 4.68 -2.06 33.80
N SER A 97 5.75 -2.74 33.36
CA SER A 97 6.88 -2.12 32.66
C SER A 97 6.47 -1.55 31.29
N ALA A 98 7.18 -0.52 30.84
CA ALA A 98 6.95 0.11 29.54
C ALA A 98 7.03 -0.87 28.37
N TRP A 99 8.00 -1.77 28.42
CA TRP A 99 8.20 -2.80 27.42
C TRP A 99 7.00 -3.72 27.31
N GLN A 100 6.35 -4.06 28.42
CA GLN A 100 5.24 -5.01 28.42
C GLN A 100 4.01 -4.47 27.69
N PHE A 101 3.69 -3.17 27.81
CA PHE A 101 2.56 -2.59 27.09
C PHE A 101 2.89 -2.20 25.64
N LEU A 102 4.16 -1.98 25.30
CA LEU A 102 4.60 -1.71 23.92
C LEU A 102 4.64 -2.99 23.07
N LEU A 103 4.97 -4.13 23.69
CA LEU A 103 5.18 -5.41 23.01
C LEU A 103 3.99 -5.86 22.12
N PRO A 104 2.72 -5.74 22.53
CA PRO A 104 1.58 -6.06 21.68
C PRO A 104 1.52 -5.21 20.39
N CYS A 105 1.82 -3.91 20.49
CA CYS A 105 1.87 -3.02 19.33
C CYS A 105 3.05 -3.37 18.41
N CYS A 106 4.22 -3.70 18.97
CA CYS A 106 5.39 -4.11 18.20
C CYS A 106 5.14 -5.43 17.44
N ILE A 107 4.55 -6.43 18.10
CA ILE A 107 4.15 -7.69 17.45
C ILE A 107 3.12 -7.41 16.36
N GLY A 108 2.11 -6.58 16.64
CA GLY A 108 1.11 -6.19 15.64
C GLY A 108 1.72 -5.54 14.40
N ALA A 109 2.63 -4.59 14.60
CA ALA A 109 3.32 -3.90 13.50
C ALA A 109 4.20 -4.86 12.69
N LEU A 110 4.92 -5.77 13.36
CA LEU A 110 5.75 -6.77 12.72
C LEU A 110 4.88 -7.73 11.87
N LEU A 111 3.78 -8.24 12.44
CA LEU A 111 2.85 -9.10 11.71
C LEU A 111 2.23 -8.39 10.50
N PHE A 112 1.85 -7.11 10.66
CA PHE A 112 1.34 -6.31 9.56
C PHE A 112 2.37 -6.12 8.45
N GLY A 113 3.64 -5.86 8.79
CA GLY A 113 4.73 -5.76 7.83
C GLY A 113 4.99 -7.09 7.10
N VAL A 114 5.05 -8.21 7.83
CA VAL A 114 5.22 -9.55 7.23
C VAL A 114 4.05 -9.90 6.31
N LEU A 115 2.81 -9.62 6.71
CA LEU A 115 1.64 -9.82 5.85
C LEU A 115 1.65 -8.92 4.62
N SER A 116 2.11 -7.67 4.78
CA SER A 116 2.24 -6.75 3.66
C SER A 116 3.22 -7.25 2.61
N VAL A 117 4.41 -7.69 3.03
CA VAL A 117 5.43 -8.22 2.12
C VAL A 117 5.05 -9.61 1.57
N GLY A 118 4.49 -10.48 2.42
CA GLY A 118 4.20 -11.87 2.05
C GLY A 118 2.92 -12.05 1.23
N VAL A 119 1.93 -11.18 1.41
CA VAL A 119 0.60 -11.32 0.78
C VAL A 119 0.26 -10.11 -0.09
N ILE A 120 0.37 -8.90 0.44
CA ILE A 120 -0.07 -7.70 -0.31
C ILE A 120 0.87 -7.42 -1.48
N ASN A 121 2.18 -7.58 -1.32
CA ASN A 121 3.18 -7.34 -2.36
C ASN A 121 2.98 -8.22 -3.62
N PRO A 122 2.89 -9.56 -3.54
CA PRO A 122 2.67 -10.37 -4.75
C PRO A 122 1.32 -10.05 -5.41
N ILE A 123 0.26 -9.84 -4.62
CA ILE A 123 -1.05 -9.43 -5.15
C ILE A 123 -0.93 -8.09 -5.89
N ALA A 124 -0.25 -7.11 -5.30
CA ALA A 124 -0.02 -5.80 -5.89
C ALA A 124 0.81 -5.88 -7.18
N ALA A 125 1.86 -6.71 -7.22
CA ALA A 125 2.68 -6.90 -8.42
C ALA A 125 1.86 -7.51 -9.57
N HIS A 126 1.06 -8.55 -9.28
CA HIS A 126 0.18 -9.14 -10.30
C HIS A 126 -0.88 -8.15 -10.77
N ALA A 127 -1.56 -7.46 -9.86
CA ALA A 127 -2.58 -6.47 -10.18
C ALA A 127 -2.00 -5.32 -11.02
N PHE A 128 -0.82 -4.82 -10.65
CA PHE A 128 -0.12 -3.77 -11.39
C PHE A 128 0.23 -4.20 -12.82
N SER A 129 0.77 -5.41 -13.01
CA SER A 129 1.08 -5.93 -14.35
C SER A 129 -0.17 -6.07 -15.25
N TRP A 130 -1.33 -6.34 -14.66
CA TRP A 130 -2.60 -6.37 -15.38
C TRP A 130 -3.06 -4.97 -15.75
N SER A 131 -2.90 -3.99 -14.85
CA SER A 131 -3.22 -2.59 -15.14
C SER A 131 -2.40 -2.05 -16.33
N GLU A 132 -1.12 -2.41 -16.41
CA GLU A 132 -0.21 -1.97 -17.48
C GLU A 132 -0.58 -2.57 -18.84
N LYS A 133 -1.02 -3.84 -18.87
CA LYS A 133 -1.53 -4.49 -20.08
C LYS A 133 -2.78 -3.79 -20.61
N ILE A 134 -3.72 -3.47 -19.72
CA ILE A 134 -4.96 -2.78 -20.08
C ILE A 134 -4.63 -1.37 -20.61
N GLU A 135 -3.76 -0.63 -19.93
CA GLU A 135 -3.35 0.72 -20.35
C GLU A 135 -2.62 0.71 -21.70
N THR A 136 -1.75 -0.29 -21.93
CA THR A 136 -1.05 -0.46 -23.20
C THR A 136 -2.03 -0.73 -24.34
N GLN A 137 -3.05 -1.56 -24.13
CA GLN A 137 -4.08 -1.83 -25.14
C GLN A 137 -4.86 -0.55 -25.51
N LEU A 138 -5.28 0.23 -24.51
CA LEU A 138 -5.96 1.52 -24.71
C LEU A 138 -5.10 2.53 -25.49
N ARG A 139 -3.79 2.60 -25.23
CA ARG A 139 -2.87 3.49 -25.97
C ARG A 139 -2.47 2.94 -27.35
N SER A 140 -2.42 1.62 -27.50
CA SER A 140 -1.96 0.95 -28.72
C SER A 140 -2.86 1.11 -29.93
N GLY A 141 -4.14 1.48 -29.73
CA GLY A 141 -5.09 1.74 -30.82
C GLY A 141 -4.70 2.84 -31.81
N LYS A 142 -3.66 3.64 -31.52
CA LYS A 142 -3.08 4.64 -32.45
C LYS A 142 -1.56 4.63 -32.62
N SER A 143 -0.78 4.02 -31.72
CA SER A 143 0.67 4.28 -31.66
C SER A 143 1.58 3.05 -31.48
N ASN A 144 1.05 1.82 -31.42
CA ASN A 144 1.86 0.63 -31.15
C ASN A 144 1.87 -0.38 -32.31
N THR A 145 1.83 0.11 -33.56
CA THR A 145 2.65 -0.57 -34.56
C THR A 145 4.09 -0.41 -34.08
N VAL A 146 4.56 -1.34 -33.25
CA VAL A 146 5.97 -1.66 -33.21
C VAL A 146 6.27 -2.09 -34.63
N SER A 147 6.65 -1.12 -35.47
CA SER A 147 7.22 -1.43 -36.76
C SER A 147 8.31 -2.44 -36.47
N ALA A 148 8.35 -3.54 -37.20
CA ALA A 148 9.49 -4.46 -37.13
C ALA A 148 10.84 -3.76 -37.42
N ASP A 149 10.77 -2.50 -37.88
CA ASP A 149 11.82 -1.52 -38.13
C ASP A 149 12.17 -0.60 -36.94
N ALA A 150 11.47 -0.69 -35.80
CA ALA A 150 11.83 0.06 -34.60
C ALA A 150 13.01 -0.64 -33.93
N GLU A 151 14.22 -0.32 -34.39
CA GLU A 151 15.47 -0.82 -33.81
C GLU A 151 15.45 -0.58 -32.29
N PRO A 152 15.53 -1.64 -31.47
CA PRO A 152 15.60 -1.48 -30.03
C PRO A 152 16.90 -0.77 -29.70
N TRP A 153 16.82 0.35 -28.96
CA TRP A 153 17.99 1.09 -28.50
C TRP A 153 18.75 0.27 -27.45
N ILE A 154 19.63 -0.61 -27.92
CA ILE A 154 20.49 -1.46 -27.10
C ILE A 154 21.87 -0.82 -27.08
N ARG A 155 22.36 -0.44 -25.89
CA ARG A 155 23.75 0.03 -25.74
C ARG A 155 24.64 -1.17 -25.43
N GLN A 156 25.64 -1.41 -26.25
CA GLN A 156 26.60 -2.50 -26.04
C GLN A 156 27.92 -1.93 -25.52
N LYS A 157 28.28 -2.30 -24.28
CA LYS A 157 29.61 -2.04 -23.73
C LYS A 157 30.62 -3.04 -24.28
N THR A 158 31.60 -2.57 -25.06
CA THR A 158 32.76 -3.36 -25.47
C THR A 158 34.03 -2.79 -24.83
N SER A 159 35.10 -3.59 -24.74
CA SER A 159 36.40 -3.19 -24.16
C SER A 159 37.07 -2.00 -24.85
N SER A 160 36.60 -1.62 -26.05
CA SER A 160 37.06 -0.48 -26.84
C SER A 160 36.15 0.76 -26.74
N GLY A 161 35.02 0.70 -26.02
CA GLY A 161 34.07 1.82 -25.85
C GLY A 161 32.59 1.40 -25.85
N ASP A 162 31.72 2.34 -25.47
CA ASP A 162 30.26 2.21 -25.59
C ASP A 162 29.84 2.53 -27.04
N THR A 163 29.26 1.56 -27.75
CA THR A 163 28.69 1.78 -29.09
C THR A 163 27.16 1.62 -29.03
N ILE A 164 26.47 2.53 -29.71
CA ILE A 164 25.01 2.58 -29.86
C ILE A 164 24.64 1.87 -31.15
#